data_AF-A0A810CXU8-F1
#
_entry.id   AF-A0A810CXU8-F1
#
_cell.length_a   1.000
_cell.length_b   1.000
_cell.length_c   1.000
_cell.angle_alpha   90.00
_cell.angle_beta   90.00
_cell.angle_gamma   90.00
#
_symmetry.space_group_name_H-M   'P 1'
#
loop_
_entity.id
_entity.type
_entity.pdbx_description
1 polymer ?
#
loop_
_entity_poly.entity_id
_entity_poly.type
_entity_poly.pdbx_seq_one_letter_code
_entity_poly.pdbx_strand_id
1 'polypeptide(L)'
;MPMSASTHDILVRQGYKLVEDDWDKQGRRTYLNDENADRAFLGVLERSLRSAGWTLDRAKLRSFVRPEGGEVIEIEPGGAETSGHFLHHMKALD
;
A
#
# COMPACT_ATOMS: atom_id res chain seq x y z
N MET A 1 4.95 -22.23 -12.58
CA MET A 1 4.95 -20.77 -12.42
C MET A 1 4.80 -20.49 -10.94
N PRO A 2 5.74 -19.81 -10.26
CA PRO A 2 5.44 -19.32 -8.92
C PRO A 2 4.26 -18.33 -9.05
N MET A 3 3.16 -18.57 -8.31
CA MET A 3 2.09 -17.57 -8.22
C MET A 3 2.73 -16.32 -7.61
N SER A 4 2.70 -15.19 -8.32
CA SER A 4 3.04 -13.91 -7.71
C SER A 4 2.09 -13.69 -6.54
N ALA A 5 2.65 -13.37 -5.36
CA ALA A 5 1.82 -13.03 -4.21
C ALA A 5 0.95 -11.83 -4.58
N SER A 6 -0.34 -11.86 -4.24
CA SER A 6 -1.22 -10.72 -4.51
C SER A 6 -0.77 -9.50 -3.69
N THR A 7 -1.14 -8.29 -4.12
CA THR A 7 -0.90 -7.07 -3.33
C THR A 7 -1.46 -7.23 -1.91
N HIS A 8 -2.64 -7.84 -1.77
CA HIS A 8 -3.25 -8.12 -0.47
C HIS A 8 -2.35 -8.99 0.41
N ASP A 9 -1.85 -10.11 -0.11
CA ASP A 9 -0.98 -11.03 0.65
C ASP A 9 0.31 -10.35 1.12
N ILE A 10 0.87 -9.48 0.28
CA ILE A 10 2.07 -8.71 0.61
C ILE A 10 1.79 -7.78 1.78
N LEU A 11 0.70 -7.02 1.71
CA LEU A 11 0.31 -6.07 2.75
C LEU A 11 0.03 -6.78 4.09
N VAL A 12 -0.74 -7.88 4.07
CA VAL A 12 -1.01 -8.66 5.29
C VAL A 12 0.28 -9.17 5.93
N ARG A 13 1.27 -9.60 5.13
CA ARG A 13 2.60 -10.01 5.64
C ARG A 13 3.40 -8.85 6.26
N GLN A 14 3.11 -7.60 5.89
CA GLN A 14 3.70 -6.41 6.51
C GLN A 14 2.90 -5.93 7.75
N GLY A 15 1.92 -6.69 8.22
CA GLY A 15 1.13 -6.36 9.41
C GLY A 15 -0.09 -5.49 9.13
N TYR A 16 -0.42 -5.22 7.86
CA TYR A 16 -1.65 -4.50 7.52
C TYR A 16 -2.90 -5.35 7.75
N LYS A 17 -3.95 -4.71 8.24
CA LYS A 17 -5.30 -5.28 8.39
C LYS A 17 -6.24 -4.58 7.44
N LEU A 18 -6.99 -5.32 6.63
CA LEU A 18 -8.01 -4.77 5.75
C LEU A 18 -9.19 -4.26 6.61
N VAL A 19 -9.51 -2.97 6.51
CA VAL A 19 -10.60 -2.34 7.28
C VAL A 19 -11.78 -1.92 6.40
N GLU A 20 -11.55 -1.76 5.09
CA GLU A 20 -12.58 -1.43 4.11
C GLU A 20 -12.24 -2.07 2.76
N ASP A 21 -13.15 -2.85 2.18
CA ASP A 21 -13.04 -3.42 0.83
C ASP A 21 -14.19 -2.96 -0.05
N ASP A 22 -13.98 -1.86 -0.75
CA ASP A 22 -14.90 -1.28 -1.72
C ASP A 22 -14.32 -1.39 -3.14
N TRP A 23 -13.54 -2.43 -3.43
CA TRP A 23 -12.86 -2.59 -4.71
C TRP A 23 -13.80 -2.61 -5.93
N ASP A 24 -14.94 -3.30 -5.80
CA ASP A 24 -15.89 -3.42 -6.91
C ASP A 24 -16.76 -2.17 -7.10
N LYS A 25 -16.95 -1.37 -6.05
CA LYS A 25 -17.80 -0.17 -6.08
C LYS A 25 -17.03 1.11 -6.35
N GLN A 26 -15.90 1.28 -5.67
CA GLN A 26 -15.09 2.50 -5.67
C GLN A 26 -13.66 2.28 -6.17
N GLY A 27 -13.29 1.04 -6.49
CA GLY A 27 -11.91 0.74 -6.91
C GLY A 27 -10.89 0.95 -5.79
N ARG A 28 -11.31 0.86 -4.51
CA ARG A 28 -10.47 1.17 -3.34
C ARG A 28 -10.55 0.11 -2.27
N ARG A 29 -9.40 -0.19 -1.66
CA ARG A 29 -9.27 -0.91 -0.40
C ARG A 29 -8.47 -0.07 0.59
N THR A 30 -8.89 -0.08 1.85
CA THR A 30 -8.19 0.61 2.93
C THR A 30 -7.69 -0.39 3.95
N TYR A 31 -6.42 -0.25 4.30
CA TYR A 31 -5.74 -1.06 5.28
C TYR A 31 -5.24 -0.19 6.43
N LEU A 32 -5.23 -0.74 7.63
CA LEU A 32 -4.66 -0.14 8.83
C LEU A 32 -3.41 -0.89 9.26
N ASN A 33 -2.38 -0.17 9.68
CA ASN A 33 -1.26 -0.72 10.43
C ASN A 33 -1.06 0.11 11.71
N ASP A 34 -0.83 -0.58 12.82
CA ASP A 34 -0.67 0.03 14.15
C ASP A 34 0.76 0.59 14.35
N GLU A 35 1.71 0.22 13.47
CA GLU A 35 3.08 0.76 13.45
C GLU A 35 3.16 2.12 12.76
N ASN A 36 4.13 2.94 13.16
CA ASN A 36 4.38 4.21 12.47
C ASN A 36 4.95 3.97 11.07
N ALA A 37 4.48 4.74 10.09
CA ALA A 37 5.05 4.78 8.74
C ALA A 37 6.37 5.55 8.72
N ASP A 38 7.37 5.08 9.47
CA ASP A 38 8.71 5.66 9.50
C ASP A 38 9.55 5.22 8.29
N ARG A 39 10.77 5.76 8.18
CA ARG A 39 11.66 5.46 7.06
C ARG A 39 12.09 3.98 7.01
N ALA A 40 12.23 3.32 8.16
CA ALA A 40 12.65 1.93 8.22
C ALA A 40 11.51 1.01 7.74
N PHE A 41 10.30 1.24 8.26
CA PHE A 41 9.09 0.54 7.84
C PHE A 41 8.84 0.70 6.33
N LEU A 42 8.85 1.96 5.84
CA LEU A 42 8.62 2.26 4.43
C LEU A 42 9.66 1.59 3.52
N GLY A 43 10.93 1.47 3.96
CA GLY A 43 11.96 0.77 3.20
C GLY A 43 11.74 -0.74 3.11
N VAL A 44 11.19 -1.38 4.14
CA VAL A 44 10.81 -2.81 4.10
C VAL A 44 9.60 -3.01 3.18
N LEU A 45 8.60 -2.14 3.30
CA LEU A 45 7.40 -2.18 2.48
C LEU A 45 7.74 -1.97 0.99
N GLU A 46 8.58 -0.99 0.66
CA GLU A 46 9.04 -0.72 -0.71
C GLU A 46 9.67 -1.98 -1.34
N ARG A 47 10.58 -2.65 -0.62
CA ARG A 47 11.23 -3.87 -1.14
C ARG A 47 10.22 -4.99 -1.41
N SER A 48 9.25 -5.15 -0.51
CA SER A 48 8.20 -6.17 -0.64
C SER A 48 7.29 -5.87 -1.83
N LEU A 49 6.83 -4.64 -1.97
CA LEU A 49 5.99 -4.19 -3.09
C LEU A 49 6.74 -4.27 -4.43
N ARG A 50 8.03 -3.91 -4.46
CA ARG A 50 8.87 -3.98 -5.66
C ARG A 50 8.94 -5.39 -6.26
N SER A 51 8.93 -6.41 -5.42
CA SER A 51 8.90 -7.81 -5.87
C SER A 51 7.61 -8.20 -6.62
N ALA A 52 6.55 -7.40 -6.48
CA ALA A 52 5.27 -7.58 -7.16
C ALA A 52 5.02 -6.55 -8.28
N GLY A 53 6.07 -5.84 -8.72
CA GLY A 53 6.00 -4.91 -9.84
C GLY A 53 5.52 -3.51 -9.48
N TRP A 54 5.45 -3.18 -8.20
CA TRP A 54 5.20 -1.81 -7.74
C TRP A 54 6.49 -0.99 -7.77
N THR A 55 6.35 0.30 -8.06
CA THR A 55 7.47 1.25 -8.05
C THR A 55 7.10 2.46 -7.19
N LEU A 56 8.06 2.96 -6.41
CA LEU A 56 7.88 4.21 -5.67
C LEU A 56 7.57 5.36 -6.65
N ASP A 57 6.51 6.10 -6.37
CA ASP A 57 6.21 7.33 -7.08
C ASP A 57 7.20 8.42 -6.65
N ARG A 58 7.90 9.01 -7.63
CA ARG A 58 8.87 10.09 -7.37
C ARG A 58 8.22 11.46 -7.27
N ALA A 59 7.00 11.61 -7.78
CA ALA A 59 6.24 12.85 -7.72
C ALA A 59 5.44 12.98 -6.43
N LYS A 60 5.02 11.85 -5.83
CA LYS A 60 4.19 11.83 -4.62
C LYS A 60 4.85 11.08 -3.47
N LEU A 61 4.93 11.73 -2.31
CA LEU A 61 5.50 11.13 -1.11
C LEU A 61 4.68 9.93 -0.64
N ARG A 62 5.37 8.84 -0.28
CA ARG A 62 4.78 7.63 0.31
C ARG A 62 3.69 7.00 -0.58
N SER A 63 3.87 7.13 -1.89
CA SER A 63 3.01 6.54 -2.90
C SER A 63 3.77 5.55 -3.76
N PHE A 64 3.08 4.51 -4.21
CA PHE A 64 3.60 3.52 -5.15
C PHE A 64 2.63 3.39 -6.31
N VAL A 65 3.17 3.20 -7.51
CA VAL A 65 2.40 2.99 -8.73
C VAL A 65 2.74 1.64 -9.32
N ARG A 66 1.75 1.00 -9.96
CA ARG A 66 1.93 -0.23 -10.72
C ARG A 66 1.75 0.05 -12.22
N PRO A 67 2.85 0.17 -12.99
CA PRO A 67 2.80 0.63 -14.38
C PRO A 67 1.88 -0.19 -15.30
N GLU A 68 1.81 -1.51 -15.09
CA GLU A 68 1.04 -2.42 -15.95
C GLU A 68 -0.47 -2.44 -15.63
N GLY A 69 -0.85 -2.08 -14.40
CA GLY A 69 -2.21 -2.28 -13.89
C GLY A 69 -3.01 -0.99 -13.71
N GLY A 70 -2.36 0.17 -13.83
CA GLY A 70 -3.00 1.44 -13.48
C GLY A 70 -3.51 1.38 -12.04
N GLU A 71 -2.69 0.94 -11.09
CA GLU A 71 -3.04 0.88 -9.68
C GLU A 71 -2.08 1.77 -8.87
N VAL A 72 -2.59 2.34 -7.78
CA VAL A 72 -1.85 3.22 -6.88
C VAL A 72 -2.00 2.73 -5.44
N ILE A 73 -0.91 2.80 -4.69
CA ILE A 73 -0.90 2.68 -3.24
C ILE A 73 -0.51 4.04 -2.66
N GLU A 74 -1.27 4.52 -1.68
CA GLU A 74 -0.97 5.73 -0.93
C GLU A 74 -0.96 5.44 0.56
N ILE A 75 0.04 5.97 1.26
CA ILE A 75 0.16 5.81 2.71
C ILE A 75 -0.17 7.14 3.39
N GLU A 76 -1.20 7.12 4.23
CA GLU A 76 -1.63 8.24 5.06
C GLU A 76 -1.13 8.03 6.50
N PRO A 77 -0.06 8.73 6.91
CA PRO A 77 0.47 8.60 8.27
C PRO A 77 -0.53 9.10 9.30
N GLY A 78 -0.57 8.46 10.46
CA GLY A 78 -1.27 9.01 11.61
C GLY A 78 -0.72 10.38 12.03
N GLY A 79 -1.52 11.13 12.79
CA GLY A 79 -1.10 12.39 13.41
C GLY A 79 0.00 12.18 14.46
N ALA A 80 0.61 13.27 14.91
CA ALA A 80 1.74 13.24 15.85
C ALA A 80 1.45 12.52 17.19
N GLU A 81 0.16 12.38 17.54
CA GLU A 81 -0.29 11.74 18.78
C GLU A 81 -0.79 10.29 18.58
N THR A 82 -0.69 9.74 17.37
CA THR A 82 -1.15 8.38 17.06
C THR A 82 0.00 7.50 16.62
N SER A 83 0.01 6.25 17.11
CA SER A 83 0.78 5.19 16.49
C SER A 83 -0.08 4.57 15.39
N GLY A 84 0.43 4.54 14.16
CA GLY A 84 -0.24 3.89 13.06
C GLY A 84 -0.34 4.72 11.79
N HIS A 85 -0.90 4.10 10.76
CA HIS A 85 -1.16 4.73 9.48
C HIS A 85 -2.16 3.92 8.66
N PHE A 86 -2.82 4.60 7.71
CA PHE A 86 -3.62 3.94 6.69
C PHE A 86 -2.80 3.72 5.42
N LEU A 87 -3.17 2.69 4.69
CA LEU A 87 -2.73 2.45 3.33
C LEU A 87 -3.97 2.26 2.45
N HIS A 88 -4.04 3.05 1.38
CA HIS A 88 -5.09 2.98 0.38
C HIS A 88 -4.55 2.34 -0.89
N HIS A 89 -5.13 1.22 -1.28
CA HIS A 89 -4.87 0.57 -2.56
C HIS A 89 -6.02 0.89 -3.51
N MET A 90 -5.73 1.56 -4.61
CA MET A 90 -6.72 2.15 -5.50
C MET A 90 -6.43 1.78 -6.96
N LYS A 91 -7.46 1.71 -7.78
CA LYS A 91 -7.30 1.89 -9.23
C LYS A 91 -6.87 3.34 -9.46
N ALA A 92 -5.91 3.55 -10.34
CA ALA A 92 -5.56 4.88 -10.82
C ALA A 92 -6.83 5.48 -11.43
N LEU A 93 -7.11 6.73 -11.08
CA LEU A 93 -8.15 7.49 -11.75
C LEU A 93 -7.64 7.77 -13.17
N ASP A 94 -8.42 7.39 -14.17
CA ASP A 94 -8.23 7.82 -15.57
C ASP A 94 -8.22 9.36 -15.68
#